data_AF-A0A2W6CWN2-F1
#
_entry.id   AF-A0A2W6CWN2-F1
#
_cell.length_a   1.000
_cell.length_b   1.000
_cell.length_c   1.000
_cell.angle_alpha   90.00
_cell.angle_beta   90.00
_cell.angle_gamma   90.00
#
_symmetry.space_group_name_H-M   'P 1'
#
loop_
_entity.id
_entity.type
_entity.pdbx_description
1 polymer ?
#
loop_
_entity_poly.entity_id
_entity_poly.type
_entity_poly.pdbx_seq_one_letter_code
_entity_poly.pdbx_strand_id
1 'polypeptide(L)'
;MYLLAYGNVYANHGAMTPGATEETVDGMSEEKIDAIIEAMRHERYRFAPARRVLIPKKNGKMRPLGLPTWSDKLVGEVVRLLLEAYYEPTFSDHSHGFRRKRGCHTALREVEHTWTGTVWFIEGDIADCFGSLDHGIMLTILAEKLHDNRFLRLIRNMLKAGYLEDWEYHESPSGSPQGGVASPVLSNIYLSKLDQFVERVLIPQHTQGQRRKRDPEYSRVKRLLQRARDCGDRTTARELAKQQRTLPSGDPMDPGYRPMPLSLS
;
A
#
# COMPACT_ATOMS: atom_id res chain seq x y z
N MET A 1 22.09 -7.38 7.29
CA MET A 1 21.01 -6.40 7.00
C MET A 1 21.58 -5.06 6.55
N TYR A 2 22.51 -4.44 7.29
CA TYR A 2 23.08 -3.13 6.94
C TYR A 2 23.73 -3.07 5.55
N LEU A 3 24.49 -4.08 5.14
CA LEU A 3 25.06 -4.14 3.78
C LEU A 3 24.00 -4.24 2.67
N LEU A 4 22.88 -4.92 2.94
CA LEU A 4 21.76 -5.02 2.00
C LEU A 4 20.99 -3.69 1.91
N ALA A 5 20.80 -3.03 3.06
CA ALA A 5 20.25 -1.68 3.12
C ALA A 5 21.15 -0.67 2.39
N TYR A 6 22.47 -0.77 2.57
CA TYR A 6 23.45 0.02 1.84
C TYR A 6 23.29 -0.15 0.33
N GLY A 7 23.26 -1.39 -0.17
CA GLY A 7 23.07 -1.68 -1.59
C GLY A 7 21.76 -1.10 -2.16
N ASN A 8 20.65 -1.20 -1.40
CA ASN A 8 19.36 -0.64 -1.84
C ASN A 8 19.36 0.90 -1.85
N VAL A 9 19.97 1.53 -0.85
CA VAL A 9 20.09 3.00 -0.80
C VAL A 9 21.03 3.50 -1.90
N TYR A 10 22.14 2.80 -2.14
CA TYR A 10 23.12 3.12 -3.19
C TYR A 10 22.50 3.05 -4.59
N ALA A 11 21.68 2.03 -4.86
CA ALA A 11 21.03 1.84 -6.16
C ALA A 11 19.94 2.89 -6.48
N ASN A 12 19.51 3.70 -5.51
CA ASN A 12 18.49 4.72 -5.73
C ASN A 12 19.07 5.98 -6.39
N HIS A 13 18.34 6.53 -7.37
CA HIS A 13 18.77 7.73 -8.11
C HIS A 13 18.90 8.99 -7.23
N GLY A 14 18.30 9.00 -6.04
CA GLY A 14 18.41 10.06 -5.03
C GLY A 14 19.48 9.80 -3.95
N ALA A 15 20.37 8.83 -4.16
CA ALA A 15 21.45 8.51 -3.22
C ALA A 15 22.45 9.66 -3.11
N MET A 16 22.74 10.33 -4.22
CA MET A 16 23.67 11.47 -4.30
C MET A 16 23.07 12.80 -3.83
N THR A 17 21.76 12.86 -3.55
CA THR A 17 21.13 14.11 -3.11
C THR A 17 21.37 14.30 -1.60
N PRO A 18 22.12 15.35 -1.19
CA PRO A 18 22.37 15.62 0.21
C PRO A 18 21.06 15.99 0.92
N GLY A 19 20.96 15.55 2.18
CA GLY A 19 19.83 15.85 3.06
C GLY A 19 20.02 17.20 3.76
N ALA A 20 19.76 17.21 5.07
CA ALA A 20 20.09 18.35 5.93
C ALA A 20 21.60 18.49 6.19
N THR A 21 22.36 17.41 6.04
CA THR A 21 23.83 17.39 6.12
C THR A 21 24.45 17.21 4.74
N GLU A 22 25.71 17.64 4.58
CA GLU A 22 26.53 17.45 3.36
C GLU A 22 26.95 15.99 3.11
N GLU A 23 26.49 15.05 3.95
CA GLU A 23 26.81 13.64 3.83
C GLU A 23 26.23 13.05 2.54
N THR A 24 27.12 12.61 1.65
CA THR A 24 26.81 11.84 0.44
C THR A 24 27.32 10.40 0.57
N VAL A 25 26.88 9.55 -0.36
CA VAL A 25 27.23 8.12 -0.43
C VAL A 25 28.74 7.89 -0.50
N ASP A 26 29.48 8.79 -1.16
CA ASP A 26 30.92 8.63 -1.41
C ASP A 26 31.79 8.86 -0.16
N GLY A 27 31.26 9.54 0.86
CA GLY A 27 31.93 9.75 2.15
C GLY A 27 31.74 8.61 3.15
N MET A 28 31.23 7.46 2.71
CA MET A 28 30.85 6.35 3.60
C MET A 28 31.96 5.29 3.69
N SER A 29 32.33 4.96 4.93
CA SER A 29 33.21 3.85 5.27
C SER A 29 32.45 2.80 6.11
N GLU A 30 32.97 1.56 6.13
CA GLU A 30 32.46 0.52 7.04
C GLU A 30 32.51 0.98 8.51
N GLU A 31 33.54 1.73 8.88
CA GLU A 31 33.70 2.31 10.23
C GLU A 31 32.51 3.20 10.64
N LYS A 32 31.97 3.98 9.69
CA LYS A 32 30.80 4.82 9.96
C LYS A 32 29.53 3.99 10.11
N ILE A 33 29.38 2.92 9.35
CA ILE A 33 28.27 1.97 9.51
C ILE A 33 28.36 1.31 10.90
N ASP A 34 29.55 0.89 11.32
CA ASP A 34 29.79 0.30 12.64
C ASP A 34 29.49 1.30 13.77
N ALA A 35 29.88 2.56 13.61
CA ALA A 35 29.54 3.63 14.56
C ALA A 35 28.02 3.83 14.68
N ILE A 36 27.28 3.78 13.56
CA ILE A 36 25.81 3.85 13.58
C ILE A 36 25.24 2.63 14.30
N ILE A 37 25.75 1.42 14.03
CA ILE A 37 25.33 0.17 14.69
C ILE A 37 25.55 0.27 16.20
N GLU A 38 26.70 0.75 16.65
CA GLU A 38 27.00 0.93 18.07
C GLU A 38 26.11 2.00 18.72
N ALA A 39 25.83 3.10 18.01
CA ALA A 39 24.91 4.13 18.48
C ALA A 39 23.48 3.59 18.65
N MET A 40 23.01 2.74 17.72
CA MET A 40 21.71 2.07 17.85
C MET A 40 21.70 1.04 18.98
N ARG A 41 22.77 0.24 19.10
CA ARG A 41 22.94 -0.76 20.17
C ARG A 41 22.83 -0.14 21.56
N HIS A 42 23.32 1.08 21.72
CA HIS A 42 23.27 1.83 22.98
C HIS A 42 22.12 2.84 23.08
N GLU A 43 21.17 2.83 22.14
CA GLU A 43 20.03 3.78 22.09
C GLU A 43 20.42 5.27 22.06
N ARG A 44 21.63 5.56 21.58
CA ARG A 44 22.17 6.92 21.45
C ARG A 44 21.84 7.55 20.11
N TYR A 45 21.40 6.74 19.14
CA TYR A 45 21.06 7.23 17.81
C TYR A 45 19.85 8.18 17.84
N ARG A 46 20.00 9.34 17.21
CA ARG A 46 18.97 10.37 17.06
C ARG A 46 18.86 10.74 15.59
N PHE A 47 17.63 10.72 15.08
CA PHE A 47 17.34 11.12 13.72
C PHE A 47 17.53 12.63 13.57
N ALA A 48 18.15 13.05 12.47
CA ALA A 48 18.25 14.46 12.12
C ALA A 48 16.97 14.95 11.42
N PRO A 49 16.65 16.25 11.52
CA PRO A 49 15.52 16.81 10.79
C PRO A 49 15.72 16.63 9.28
N ALA A 50 14.64 16.28 8.58
CA ALA A 50 14.69 16.14 7.13
C ALA A 50 14.70 17.52 6.44
N ARG A 51 15.52 17.70 5.40
CA ARG A 51 15.51 18.96 4.62
C ARG A 51 14.27 19.01 3.73
N ARG A 52 13.45 20.05 3.86
CA ARG A 52 12.23 20.22 3.08
C ARG A 52 12.54 20.90 1.74
N VAL A 53 12.06 20.29 0.65
CA VAL A 53 12.20 20.81 -0.72
C VAL A 53 10.84 20.74 -1.42
N LEU A 54 10.40 21.86 -1.99
CA LEU A 54 9.13 21.92 -2.71
C LEU A 54 9.33 21.51 -4.17
N ILE A 55 8.62 20.46 -4.61
CA ILE A 55 8.67 19.98 -6.00
C ILE A 55 7.32 20.27 -6.68
N PRO A 56 7.29 20.85 -7.90
CA PRO A 56 6.05 21.10 -8.61
C PRO A 56 5.37 19.78 -9.03
N LYS A 57 4.07 19.65 -8.77
CA LYS A 57 3.24 18.58 -9.36
C LYS A 57 2.85 18.96 -10.78
N LYS A 58 2.47 17.96 -11.60
CA LYS A 58 1.86 18.15 -12.92
C LYS A 58 0.62 19.06 -12.89
N ASN A 59 -0.07 19.14 -11.75
CA ASN A 59 -1.28 19.94 -11.55
C ASN A 59 -1.00 21.35 -10.98
N GLY A 60 0.25 21.82 -10.96
CA GLY A 60 0.63 23.15 -10.49
C GLY A 60 0.73 23.32 -8.96
N LYS A 61 0.20 22.38 -8.16
CA LYS A 61 0.39 22.37 -6.70
C LYS A 61 1.81 21.90 -6.33
N MET A 62 2.41 22.45 -5.27
CA MET A 62 3.71 22.00 -4.76
C MET A 62 3.55 20.75 -3.87
N ARG A 63 4.51 19.82 -3.94
CA ARG A 63 4.65 18.69 -3.00
C ARG A 63 5.88 18.94 -2.12
N PRO A 64 5.73 19.03 -0.78
CA PRO A 64 6.87 19.08 0.11
C PRO A 64 7.53 17.70 0.16
N LEU A 65 8.82 17.65 -0.16
CA LEU A 65 9.65 16.45 -0.03
C LEU A 65 10.62 16.66 1.15
N GLY A 66 10.60 15.74 2.11
CA GLY A 66 11.61 15.63 3.16
C GLY A 66 12.77 14.77 2.68
N LEU A 67 13.95 15.36 2.59
CA LEU A 67 15.21 14.69 2.28
C LEU A 67 15.95 14.38 3.60
N PRO A 68 15.85 13.15 4.12
CA PRO A 68 16.61 12.75 5.30
C PRO A 68 18.11 12.70 5.00
N THR A 69 18.93 12.70 6.04
CA THR A 69 20.38 12.49 5.92
C THR A 69 20.67 11.08 5.40
N TRP A 70 21.87 10.86 4.85
CA TRP A 70 22.23 9.53 4.35
C TRP A 70 22.19 8.48 5.48
N SER A 71 22.71 8.83 6.65
CA SER A 71 22.70 7.95 7.84
C SER A 71 21.26 7.58 8.24
N ASP A 72 20.34 8.55 8.23
CA ASP A 72 18.91 8.30 8.49
C ASP A 72 18.25 7.45 7.39
N LYS A 73 18.64 7.63 6.12
CA LYS A 73 18.18 6.77 5.01
C LYS A 73 18.58 5.32 5.23
N LEU A 74 19.82 5.07 5.67
CA LEU A 74 20.32 3.71 5.95
C LEU A 74 19.52 3.07 7.10
N VAL A 75 19.34 3.78 8.22
CA VAL A 75 18.56 3.26 9.35
C VAL A 75 17.10 3.06 8.96
N GLY A 76 16.50 4.02 8.25
CA GLY A 76 15.13 3.92 7.73
C GLY A 76 14.93 2.74 6.78
N GLU A 77 15.92 2.42 5.94
CA GLU A 77 15.90 1.26 5.06
C GLU A 77 15.97 -0.06 5.85
N VAL A 78 16.78 -0.12 6.90
CA VAL A 78 16.80 -1.30 7.79
C VAL A 78 15.46 -1.48 8.51
N VAL A 79 14.87 -0.39 9.00
CA VAL A 79 13.52 -0.40 9.58
C VAL A 79 12.49 -0.88 8.57
N ARG A 80 12.56 -0.41 7.31
CA ARG A 80 11.69 -0.85 6.21
C ARG A 80 11.79 -2.35 5.99
N LEU A 81 13.00 -2.89 5.87
CA LEU A 81 13.22 -4.33 5.63
C LEU A 81 12.68 -5.20 6.78
N LEU A 82 12.86 -4.76 8.03
CA LEU A 82 12.33 -5.46 9.21
C LEU A 82 10.81 -5.45 9.24
N LEU A 83 10.20 -4.27 9.02
CA LEU A 83 8.75 -4.14 8.99
C LEU A 83 8.13 -4.92 7.84
N GLU A 84 8.72 -4.89 6.63
CA GLU A 84 8.26 -5.70 5.50
C GLU A 84 8.31 -7.19 5.82
N ALA A 85 9.44 -7.69 6.33
CA ALA A 85 9.57 -9.11 6.66
C ALA A 85 8.52 -9.59 7.67
N TYR A 86 8.11 -8.73 8.59
CA TYR A 86 7.15 -9.06 9.64
C TYR A 86 5.68 -8.86 9.22
N TYR A 87 5.36 -7.75 8.54
CA TYR A 87 3.97 -7.37 8.21
C TYR A 87 3.48 -7.87 6.85
N GLU A 88 4.37 -8.12 5.89
CA GLU A 88 4.00 -8.62 4.55
C GLU A 88 3.05 -9.83 4.56
N PRO A 89 3.24 -10.87 5.41
CA PRO A 89 2.30 -12.00 5.46
C PRO A 89 0.95 -11.67 6.09
N THR A 90 0.80 -10.50 6.74
CA THR A 90 -0.42 -10.10 7.45
C THR A 90 -1.28 -9.10 6.70
N PHE A 91 -0.77 -8.54 5.60
CA PHE A 91 -1.52 -7.61 4.76
C PHE A 91 -2.60 -8.34 3.96
N SER A 92 -3.72 -7.66 3.73
CA SER A 92 -4.81 -8.17 2.89
C SER A 92 -4.32 -8.43 1.47
N ASP A 93 -4.88 -9.46 0.83
CA ASP A 93 -4.60 -9.76 -0.58
C ASP A 93 -5.14 -8.68 -1.53
N HIS A 94 -6.09 -7.86 -1.08
CA HIS A 94 -6.64 -6.75 -1.84
C HIS A 94 -5.75 -5.49 -1.81
N SER A 95 -4.73 -5.46 -0.95
CA SER A 95 -3.79 -4.33 -0.84
C SER A 95 -2.60 -4.53 -1.78
N HIS A 96 -2.42 -3.63 -2.75
CA HIS A 96 -1.36 -3.69 -3.77
C HIS A 96 -0.31 -2.58 -3.66
N GLY A 97 -0.60 -1.50 -2.95
CA GLY A 97 0.27 -0.33 -2.85
C GLY A 97 1.56 -0.62 -2.10
N PHE A 98 2.70 -0.15 -2.62
CA PHE A 98 4.03 -0.17 -1.96
C PHE A 98 4.49 -1.54 -1.41
N ARG A 99 4.04 -2.65 -2.01
CA ARG A 99 4.42 -4.01 -1.61
C ARG A 99 5.39 -4.65 -2.59
N ARG A 100 6.30 -5.47 -2.08
CA ARG A 100 7.24 -6.21 -2.92
C ARG A 100 6.48 -7.17 -3.84
N LYS A 101 6.71 -7.07 -5.15
CA LYS A 101 6.08 -7.88 -6.22
C LYS A 101 4.59 -7.60 -6.47
N ARG A 102 4.01 -6.53 -5.91
CA ARG A 102 2.65 -6.06 -6.23
C ARG A 102 2.71 -4.62 -6.75
N GLY A 103 1.75 -4.24 -7.59
CA GLY A 103 1.68 -2.90 -8.17
C GLY A 103 0.39 -2.66 -8.93
N CYS A 104 0.32 -1.58 -9.72
CA CYS A 104 -0.91 -1.19 -10.41
C CYS A 104 -1.45 -2.30 -11.33
N HIS A 105 -0.58 -3.06 -11.98
CA HIS A 105 -0.98 -4.16 -12.87
C HIS A 105 -1.61 -5.34 -12.12
N THR A 106 -1.17 -5.63 -10.90
CA THR A 106 -1.78 -6.72 -10.11
C THR A 106 -3.15 -6.31 -9.62
N ALA A 107 -3.33 -5.06 -9.20
CA ALA A 107 -4.63 -4.50 -8.81
C ALA A 107 -5.63 -4.54 -9.97
N LEU A 108 -5.23 -4.07 -11.18
CA LEU A 108 -6.10 -4.08 -12.36
C LEU A 108 -6.52 -5.49 -12.76
N ARG A 109 -5.59 -6.45 -12.71
CA ARG A 109 -5.89 -7.85 -13.04
C ARG A 109 -6.86 -8.46 -12.03
N GLU A 110 -6.73 -8.12 -10.75
CA GLU A 110 -7.65 -8.58 -9.74
C GLU A 110 -9.06 -8.01 -9.95
N VAL A 111 -9.17 -6.73 -10.26
CA VAL A 111 -10.46 -6.09 -10.58
C VAL A 111 -11.10 -6.77 -11.79
N GLU A 112 -10.34 -7.02 -12.85
CA GLU A 112 -10.83 -7.71 -14.06
C GLU A 112 -11.40 -9.10 -13.75
N HIS A 113 -10.72 -9.90 -12.91
CA HIS A 113 -11.15 -11.26 -12.59
C HIS A 113 -12.26 -11.33 -11.53
N THR A 114 -12.21 -10.44 -10.54
CA THR A 114 -13.08 -10.52 -9.35
C THR A 114 -14.37 -9.75 -9.56
N TRP A 115 -14.34 -8.61 -10.24
CA TRP A 115 -15.48 -7.69 -10.34
C TRP A 115 -16.29 -7.91 -11.63
N THR A 116 -16.68 -9.16 -11.87
CA THR A 116 -17.54 -9.49 -13.02
C THR A 116 -19.00 -9.11 -12.75
N GLY A 117 -19.50 -8.12 -13.51
CA GLY A 117 -20.88 -7.65 -13.46
C GLY A 117 -21.17 -6.59 -12.40
N THR A 118 -20.15 -6.01 -11.77
CA THR A 118 -20.30 -4.90 -10.84
C THR A 118 -20.78 -3.63 -11.56
N VAL A 119 -21.91 -3.06 -11.14
CA VAL A 119 -22.55 -1.89 -11.81
C VAL A 119 -22.13 -0.55 -11.20
N TRP A 120 -21.75 -0.55 -9.91
CA TRP A 120 -21.42 0.65 -9.16
C TRP A 120 -20.08 0.44 -8.46
N PHE A 121 -19.20 1.45 -8.48
CA PHE A 121 -17.93 1.46 -7.78
C PHE A 121 -17.87 2.65 -6.83
N ILE A 122 -17.19 2.47 -5.70
CA ILE A 122 -16.92 3.55 -4.75
C ILE A 122 -15.43 3.86 -4.84
N GLU A 123 -15.11 5.03 -5.34
CA GLU A 123 -13.75 5.57 -5.33
C GLU A 123 -13.57 6.38 -4.04
N GLY A 124 -12.61 5.98 -3.22
CA GLY A 124 -12.22 6.69 -2.00
C GLY A 124 -10.74 7.03 -2.08
N ASP A 125 -10.41 8.32 -2.10
CA ASP A 125 -9.04 8.80 -1.96
C ASP A 125 -8.85 9.35 -0.54
N ILE A 126 -7.76 8.97 0.11
CA ILE A 126 -7.42 9.47 1.44
C ILE A 126 -6.60 10.73 1.26
N ALA A 127 -7.23 11.87 1.55
CA ALA A 127 -6.57 13.16 1.53
C ALA A 127 -5.37 13.18 2.50
N ASP A 128 -4.17 13.29 1.93
CA ASP A 128 -2.90 13.49 2.65
C ASP A 128 -2.61 12.45 3.76
N CYS A 129 -2.67 11.16 3.42
CA CYS A 129 -2.36 10.05 4.32
C CYS A 129 -0.98 10.20 5.01
N PHE A 130 0.01 10.75 4.31
CA PHE A 130 1.35 10.97 4.89
C PHE A 130 1.41 12.17 5.83
N GLY A 131 0.72 13.28 5.56
CA GLY A 131 0.76 14.48 6.41
C GLY A 131 -0.16 14.43 7.64
N SER A 132 -1.24 13.67 7.58
CA SER A 132 -2.27 13.58 8.64
C SER A 132 -2.10 12.41 9.61
N LEU A 133 -1.02 11.64 9.49
CA LEU A 133 -0.80 10.42 10.26
C LEU A 133 -0.55 10.72 11.75
N ASP A 134 -1.42 10.22 12.62
CA ASP A 134 -1.26 10.36 14.07
C ASP A 134 -0.19 9.41 14.63
N HIS A 135 0.83 9.97 15.27
CA HIS A 135 1.95 9.20 15.80
C HIS A 135 1.56 8.29 16.95
N GLY A 136 0.60 8.70 17.79
CA GLY A 136 0.11 7.91 18.93
C GLY A 136 -0.64 6.67 18.47
N ILE A 137 -1.55 6.83 17.50
CA ILE A 137 -2.29 5.71 16.90
C ILE A 137 -1.32 4.77 16.18
N MET A 138 -0.39 5.31 15.38
CA MET A 138 0.63 4.49 14.70
C MET A 138 1.44 3.63 15.67
N LEU A 139 1.95 4.23 16.76
CA LEU A 139 2.72 3.50 17.76
C LEU A 139 1.87 2.47 18.49
N THR A 140 0.58 2.73 18.70
CA THR A 140 -0.34 1.77 19.29
C THR A 140 -0.55 0.56 18.38
N ILE A 141 -0.79 0.80 17.08
CA ILE A 141 -0.94 -0.27 16.07
C ILE A 141 0.33 -1.12 15.97
N LEU A 142 1.51 -0.49 16.02
CA LEU A 142 2.79 -1.21 16.03
C LEU A 142 2.96 -2.02 17.32
N ALA A 143 2.63 -1.45 18.47
CA ALA A 143 2.77 -2.08 19.78
C ALA A 143 1.87 -3.32 19.98
N GLU A 144 0.79 -3.45 19.22
CA GLU A 144 -0.06 -4.65 19.25
C GLU A 144 0.70 -5.92 18.83
N LYS A 145 1.65 -5.80 17.88
CA LYS A 145 2.41 -6.94 17.35
C LYS A 145 3.89 -6.92 17.74
N LEU A 146 4.47 -5.73 17.88
CA LEU A 146 5.87 -5.55 18.22
C LEU A 146 6.00 -5.17 19.69
N HIS A 147 6.49 -6.09 20.52
CA HIS A 147 6.71 -5.87 21.95
C HIS A 147 8.09 -5.28 22.30
N ASP A 148 8.92 -4.98 21.29
CA ASP A 148 10.21 -4.35 21.50
C ASP A 148 10.08 -2.83 21.70
N ASN A 149 10.12 -2.41 22.97
CA ASN A 149 10.06 -1.01 23.36
C ASN A 149 11.21 -0.17 22.78
N ARG A 150 12.38 -0.77 22.54
CA ARG A 150 13.55 -0.08 21.97
C ARG A 150 13.27 0.31 20.53
N PHE A 151 12.70 -0.63 19.77
CA PHE A 151 12.30 -0.43 18.38
C PHE A 151 11.14 0.57 18.26
N LEU A 152 10.11 0.47 19.12
CA LEU A 152 9.01 1.45 19.14
C LEU A 152 9.50 2.87 19.45
N ARG A 153 10.48 3.00 20.36
CA ARG A 153 11.11 4.29 20.67
C ARG A 153 11.93 4.81 19.50
N LEU A 154 12.62 3.95 18.74
CA LEU A 154 13.33 4.32 17.53
C LEU A 154 12.36 4.91 16.48
N ILE A 155 11.25 4.22 16.21
CA ILE A 155 10.21 4.70 15.27
C ILE A 155 9.60 6.01 15.76
N ARG A 156 9.31 6.14 17.06
CA ARG A 156 8.82 7.39 17.65
C ARG A 156 9.80 8.54 17.41
N ASN A 157 11.10 8.32 17.63
CA ASN A 157 12.12 9.33 17.38
C ASN A 157 12.22 9.68 15.88
N MET A 158 12.05 8.71 14.99
CA MET A 158 12.04 8.92 13.55
C MET A 158 10.87 9.81 13.11
N LEU A 159 9.67 9.56 13.62
CA LEU A 159 8.48 10.36 13.31
C LEU A 159 8.55 11.78 13.90
N LYS A 160 9.18 11.93 15.06
CA LYS A 160 9.37 13.22 15.74
C LYS A 160 10.60 14.02 15.28
N ALA A 161 11.40 13.49 14.36
CA ALA A 161 12.66 14.13 13.94
C ALA A 161 12.44 15.54 13.34
N GLY A 162 11.23 15.84 12.88
CA GLY A 162 10.87 17.15 12.34
C GLY A 162 11.43 17.37 10.94
N TYR A 163 11.33 18.61 10.48
CA TYR A 163 11.92 19.03 9.21
C TYR A 163 12.56 20.42 9.32
N LEU A 164 13.50 20.68 8.43
CA LEU A 164 14.14 21.98 8.25
C LEU A 164 13.60 22.63 6.97
N GLU A 165 13.05 23.83 7.07
CA GLU A 165 12.55 24.64 5.95
C GLU A 165 13.18 26.04 6.07
N ASP A 166 13.86 26.51 5.02
CA ASP A 166 14.55 27.82 5.00
C ASP A 166 15.46 28.11 6.22
N TRP A 167 16.18 27.08 6.70
CA TRP A 167 17.04 27.12 7.89
C TRP A 167 16.32 27.26 9.23
N GLU A 168 14.99 27.21 9.23
CA GLU A 168 14.17 27.14 10.44
C GLU A 168 13.76 25.69 10.74
N TYR A 169 13.90 25.30 12.01
CA TYR A 169 13.49 24.00 12.49
C TYR A 169 11.99 24.00 12.82
N HIS A 170 11.26 23.05 12.25
CA HIS A 170 9.86 22.82 12.55
C HIS A 170 9.66 21.42 13.12
N GLU A 171 8.97 21.35 14.26
CA GLU A 171 8.46 20.09 14.78
C GLU A 171 7.36 19.55 13.86
N SER A 172 7.30 18.22 13.71
CA SER A 172 6.23 17.53 13.00
C SER A 172 5.24 16.96 14.02
N PRO A 173 4.16 17.69 14.38
CA PRO A 173 3.17 17.20 15.34
C PRO A 173 2.39 16.00 14.81
N SER A 174 2.28 15.88 13.48
CA SER A 174 1.63 14.78 12.78
C SER A 174 2.34 14.49 11.46
N GLY A 175 2.10 13.30 10.92
CA GLY A 175 2.59 12.87 9.62
C GLY A 175 3.93 12.15 9.66
N SER A 176 4.25 11.47 8.55
CA SER A 176 5.56 10.89 8.30
C SER A 176 6.26 11.71 7.22
N PRO A 177 7.58 11.99 7.33
CA PRO A 177 8.30 12.76 6.32
C PRO A 177 8.12 12.14 4.93
N GLN A 178 7.60 12.94 4.01
CA GLN A 178 7.33 12.53 2.63
C GLN A 178 8.67 12.39 1.90
N GLY A 179 9.15 11.16 1.73
CA GLY A 179 10.53 10.87 1.28
C GLY A 179 11.33 10.01 2.24
N GLY A 180 10.80 9.74 3.44
CA GLY A 180 11.33 8.72 4.34
C GLY A 180 11.17 7.33 3.73
N VAL A 181 12.25 6.54 3.74
CA VAL A 181 12.29 5.20 3.13
C VAL A 181 11.29 4.25 3.79
N ALA A 182 11.05 4.40 5.09
CA ALA A 182 10.08 3.61 5.85
C ALA A 182 8.62 4.12 5.75
N SER A 183 8.40 5.36 5.29
CA SER A 183 7.07 5.99 5.25
C SER A 183 6.01 5.18 4.50
N PRO A 184 6.30 4.56 3.32
CA PRO A 184 5.31 3.78 2.60
C PRO A 184 4.84 2.54 3.36
N VAL A 185 5.76 1.81 3.99
CA VAL A 185 5.43 0.60 4.76
C VAL A 185 4.63 0.96 6.01
N LEU A 186 4.98 2.05 6.70
CA LEU A 186 4.20 2.56 7.82
C LEU A 186 2.77 2.90 7.39
N SER A 187 2.60 3.57 6.25
CA SER A 187 1.27 3.92 5.73
C SER A 187 0.45 2.67 5.43
N ASN A 188 1.05 1.63 4.84
CA ASN A 188 0.39 0.36 4.61
C ASN A 188 -0.04 -0.33 5.92
N ILE A 189 0.80 -0.29 6.97
CA ILE A 189 0.44 -0.84 8.29
C ILE A 189 -0.77 -0.10 8.88
N TYR A 190 -0.82 1.22 8.73
CA TYR A 190 -1.93 2.03 9.18
C TYR A 190 -3.21 1.70 8.41
N LEU A 191 -3.13 1.69 7.07
CA LEU A 191 -4.27 1.41 6.19
C LEU A 191 -4.75 -0.03 6.29
N SER A 192 -3.90 -0.98 6.64
CA SER A 192 -4.31 -2.37 6.87
C SER A 192 -5.36 -2.50 7.99
N LYS A 193 -5.36 -1.59 8.98
CA LYS A 193 -6.42 -1.56 10.00
C LYS A 193 -7.75 -1.07 9.44
N LEU A 194 -7.70 -0.11 8.52
CA LEU A 194 -8.88 0.34 7.77
C LEU A 194 -9.40 -0.79 6.87
N ASP A 195 -8.52 -1.50 6.16
CA ASP A 195 -8.88 -2.64 5.31
C ASP A 195 -9.61 -3.72 6.13
N GLN A 196 -9.05 -4.09 7.30
CA GLN A 196 -9.69 -5.06 8.20
C GLN A 196 -11.05 -4.60 8.71
N PHE A 197 -11.21 -3.31 9.00
CA PHE A 197 -12.49 -2.74 9.41
C PHE A 197 -13.51 -2.80 8.26
N VAL A 198 -13.07 -2.44 7.05
CA VAL A 198 -13.90 -2.51 5.85
C VAL A 198 -14.36 -3.94 5.57
N GLU A 199 -13.43 -4.90 5.56
CA GLU A 199 -13.72 -6.31 5.29
C GLU A 199 -14.63 -6.96 6.33
N ARG A 200 -14.47 -6.62 7.62
CA ARG A 200 -15.21 -7.27 8.71
C ARG A 200 -16.53 -6.59 9.05
N VAL A 201 -16.65 -5.28 8.82
CA VAL A 201 -17.79 -4.49 9.28
C VAL A 201 -18.59 -3.96 8.09
N LEU A 202 -17.97 -3.17 7.22
CA LEU A 202 -18.69 -2.52 6.11
C LEU A 202 -19.18 -3.53 5.07
N ILE A 203 -18.32 -4.44 4.60
CA ILE A 203 -18.69 -5.41 3.57
C ILE A 203 -19.85 -6.29 4.06
N PRO A 204 -19.83 -6.91 5.25
CA PRO A 204 -20.94 -7.75 5.70
C PRO A 204 -22.24 -6.97 5.97
N GLN A 205 -22.15 -5.70 6.41
CA GLN A 205 -23.33 -4.89 6.68
C GLN A 205 -24.02 -4.39 5.41
N HIS A 206 -23.25 -4.12 4.35
CA HIS A 206 -23.78 -3.54 3.11
C HIS A 206 -23.88 -4.54 1.95
N THR A 207 -23.28 -5.73 2.07
CA THR A 207 -23.42 -6.80 1.08
C THR A 207 -24.72 -7.57 1.33
N GLN A 208 -25.69 -7.41 0.43
CA GLN A 208 -26.90 -8.21 0.43
C GLN A 208 -26.76 -9.34 -0.59
N GLY A 209 -26.98 -10.58 -0.16
CA GLY A 209 -26.96 -11.80 -0.99
C GLY A 209 -25.58 -12.43 -1.18
N GLN A 210 -25.47 -13.76 -1.03
CA GLN A 210 -24.20 -14.51 -1.22
C GLN A 210 -23.91 -14.87 -2.68
N ARG A 211 -24.94 -14.91 -3.53
CA ARG A 211 -24.83 -15.22 -4.96
C ARG A 211 -25.90 -14.48 -5.73
N ARG A 212 -25.53 -13.95 -6.90
CA ARG A 212 -26.50 -13.45 -7.88
C ARG A 212 -27.45 -14.56 -8.31
N LYS A 213 -28.72 -14.20 -8.45
CA LYS A 213 -29.67 -15.00 -9.20
C LYS A 213 -29.13 -15.21 -10.63
N ARG A 214 -29.24 -16.44 -11.13
CA ARG A 214 -28.85 -16.74 -12.51
C ARG A 214 -29.77 -16.01 -13.46
N ASP A 215 -29.20 -15.46 -14.52
CA ASP A 215 -29.97 -14.86 -15.59
C ASP A 215 -30.88 -15.94 -16.25
N PRO A 216 -32.20 -15.70 -16.36
CA PRO A 216 -33.14 -16.66 -16.93
C PRO A 216 -32.85 -16.97 -18.41
N GLU A 217 -32.43 -15.97 -19.19
CA GLU A 217 -32.09 -16.10 -20.61
C GLU A 217 -30.80 -16.90 -20.79
N TYR A 218 -29.77 -16.62 -20.00
CA TYR A 218 -28.55 -17.43 -19.98
C TYR A 218 -28.84 -18.91 -19.66
N SER A 219 -29.72 -19.15 -18.68
CA SER A 219 -30.14 -20.50 -18.28
C SER A 219 -31.00 -21.19 -19.36
N ARG A 220 -31.76 -20.43 -20.16
CA ARG A 220 -32.53 -20.93 -21.30
C ARG A 220 -31.59 -21.35 -22.44
N VAL A 221 -30.68 -20.46 -22.85
CA VAL A 221 -29.70 -20.71 -23.92
C VAL A 221 -28.80 -21.90 -23.57
N LYS A 222 -28.35 -22.01 -22.32
CA LYS A 222 -27.56 -23.16 -21.85
C LYS A 222 -28.31 -24.49 -21.99
N ARG A 223 -29.60 -24.54 -21.65
CA ARG A 223 -30.44 -25.74 -21.80
C ARG A 223 -30.65 -26.12 -23.27
N LEU A 224 -30.90 -25.13 -24.12
CA LEU A 224 -31.04 -25.35 -25.57
C LEU A 224 -29.74 -25.85 -26.20
N LEU A 225 -28.60 -25.29 -25.80
CA LEU A 225 -27.29 -25.71 -26.28
C LEU A 225 -26.96 -27.14 -25.86
N GLN A 226 -27.30 -27.53 -24.63
CA GLN A 226 -27.12 -28.90 -24.17
C GLN A 226 -27.99 -29.86 -25.01
N ARG A 227 -29.27 -29.54 -25.22
CA ARG A 227 -30.16 -30.34 -26.08
C ARG A 227 -29.65 -30.45 -27.52
N ALA A 228 -29.16 -29.36 -28.12
CA ALA A 228 -28.62 -29.37 -29.48
C ALA A 228 -27.37 -30.28 -29.58
N ARG A 229 -26.52 -30.29 -28.54
CA ARG A 229 -25.38 -31.21 -28.46
C ARG A 229 -25.82 -32.66 -28.32
N ASP A 230 -26.81 -32.93 -27.46
CA ASP A 230 -27.33 -34.27 -27.21
C ASP A 230 -28.03 -34.84 -28.47
N CYS A 231 -28.68 -33.98 -29.26
CA CYS A 231 -29.30 -34.33 -30.55
C CYS A 231 -28.31 -34.36 -31.73
N GLY A 232 -27.03 -34.05 -31.52
CA GLY A 232 -26.00 -34.06 -32.57
C GLY A 232 -26.06 -32.90 -33.57
N ASP A 233 -26.89 -31.89 -33.32
CA ASP A 233 -27.07 -30.74 -34.23
C ASP A 233 -25.98 -29.68 -34.03
N ARG A 234 -24.96 -29.74 -34.89
CA ARG A 234 -23.74 -28.94 -34.79
C ARG A 234 -23.92 -27.48 -35.17
N THR A 235 -24.90 -27.14 -36.01
CA THR A 235 -25.11 -25.77 -36.50
C THR A 235 -25.81 -24.94 -35.43
N THR A 236 -26.93 -25.43 -34.91
CA THR A 236 -27.67 -24.78 -33.82
C THR A 236 -26.85 -24.70 -32.53
N ALA A 237 -26.05 -25.74 -32.21
CA ALA A 237 -25.14 -25.69 -31.07
C ALA A 237 -24.06 -24.59 -31.20
N ARG A 238 -23.59 -24.30 -32.43
CA ARG A 238 -22.63 -23.21 -32.70
C ARG A 238 -23.25 -21.83 -32.53
N GLU A 239 -24.47 -21.64 -32.98
CA GLU A 239 -25.19 -20.36 -32.86
C GLU A 239 -25.55 -20.07 -31.40
N LEU A 240 -26.08 -21.05 -30.68
CA LEU A 240 -26.39 -20.93 -29.25
C LEU A 240 -25.11 -20.70 -28.42
N ALA A 241 -23.95 -21.22 -28.84
CA ALA A 241 -22.68 -20.94 -28.18
C ALA A 241 -22.22 -19.49 -28.38
N LYS A 242 -22.48 -18.90 -29.56
CA LYS A 242 -22.21 -17.48 -29.80
C LYS A 242 -23.13 -16.60 -28.94
N GLN A 243 -24.43 -16.91 -28.89
CA GLN A 243 -25.40 -16.20 -28.05
C GLN A 243 -25.10 -16.34 -26.54
N GLN A 244 -24.60 -17.49 -26.10
CA GLN A 244 -24.23 -17.67 -24.70
C GLN A 244 -23.06 -16.76 -24.28
N ARG A 245 -22.11 -16.47 -25.19
CA ARG A 245 -20.95 -15.61 -24.88
C ARG A 245 -21.33 -14.13 -24.73
N THR A 246 -22.42 -13.71 -25.36
CA THR A 246 -22.90 -12.32 -25.26
C THR A 246 -23.79 -12.09 -24.05
N LEU A 247 -24.28 -13.15 -23.39
CA LEU A 247 -25.17 -13.06 -22.24
C LEU A 247 -24.39 -13.14 -20.91
N PRO A 248 -24.69 -12.26 -19.94
CA PRO A 248 -24.12 -12.38 -18.60
C PRO A 248 -24.68 -13.63 -17.90
N SER A 249 -23.83 -14.33 -17.14
CA SER A 249 -24.21 -15.59 -16.48
C SER A 249 -25.07 -15.41 -15.22
N GLY A 250 -25.10 -14.20 -14.65
CA GLY A 250 -25.95 -13.79 -13.54
C GLY A 250 -26.74 -12.54 -13.90
N ASP A 251 -27.90 -12.37 -13.27
CA ASP A 251 -28.77 -11.20 -13.47
C ASP A 251 -28.02 -9.92 -13.05
N PRO A 252 -27.76 -8.96 -13.96
CA PRO A 252 -27.07 -7.72 -13.63
C PRO A 252 -27.86 -6.78 -12.72
N MET A 253 -29.19 -6.93 -12.67
CA MET A 253 -30.11 -6.05 -11.96
C MET A 253 -30.82 -6.75 -10.79
N ASP A 254 -30.20 -7.81 -10.24
CA ASP A 254 -30.75 -8.56 -9.11
C ASP A 254 -30.90 -7.66 -7.86
N PRO A 255 -32.13 -7.35 -7.41
CA PRO A 255 -32.34 -6.50 -6.24
C PRO A 255 -31.92 -7.19 -4.94
N GLY A 256 -31.76 -8.52 -4.94
CA GLY A 256 -31.32 -9.32 -3.80
C GLY A 256 -29.81 -9.54 -3.74
N TYR A 257 -29.04 -9.06 -4.73
CA TYR A 257 -27.59 -9.14 -4.75
C TYR A 257 -26.93 -7.78 -4.97
N ARG A 258 -26.51 -7.13 -3.88
CA ARG A 258 -25.69 -5.91 -3.92
C ARG A 258 -24.32 -6.23 -3.33
N PRO A 259 -23.31 -6.55 -4.15
CA PRO A 259 -21.94 -6.61 -3.67
C PRO A 259 -21.47 -5.18 -3.40
N MET A 260 -20.71 -4.96 -2.32
CA MET A 260 -19.99 -3.71 -2.11
C MET A 260 -18.59 -3.87 -2.69
N PRO A 261 -18.27 -3.29 -3.85
CA PRO A 261 -16.95 -3.34 -4.45
C PRO A 261 -16.16 -2.15 -3.91
N LEU A 262 -15.25 -2.40 -2.97
CA LEU A 262 -14.33 -1.40 -2.46
C LEU A 262 -12.95 -1.69 -3.01
N SER A 263 -12.38 -0.74 -3.76
CA SER A 263 -10.94 -0.66 -3.98
C SER A 263 -10.41 0.50 -3.17
N LEU A 264 -9.63 0.21 -2.13
CA LEU A 264 -8.79 1.20 -1.47
C LEU A 264 -7.48 1.23 -2.26
N SER A 265 -7.29 2.30 -3.03
CA SER A 265 -6.06 2.58 -3.78
C SER A 265 -5.05 3.36 -2.95
#